data_AF-A0A066PPN8-F1
#
_entry.id   AF-A0A066PPN8-F1
#
_cell.length_a   1.000
_cell.length_b   1.000
_cell.length_c   1.000
_cell.angle_alpha   90.00
_cell.angle_beta   90.00
_cell.angle_gamma   90.00
#
_symmetry.space_group_name_H-M   'P 1'
#
loop_
_entity.id
_entity.type
_entity.pdbx_description
1 polymer ?
#
loop_
_entity_poly.entity_id
_entity_poly.type
_entity_poly.pdbx_seq_one_letter_code
_entity_poly.pdbx_strand_id
1 'polypeptide(L)'
;MGELRARGRQINRQTVDRPFGRAPDKLSRCGQETVRGFCVPDSATRETVGTAVLRPLQQEDAARFHQLINDWDICRRLPEAPFPYPLETAEAWVAAAVADRAAGRAHEFAILDADGSMIGSAGLRLDAARGSAALGYWIGRRFWRRGHAGAAVAELLHWGFAELPIATIEATVAADNAASIALLERAGFSPTGRGHAKFIGQPGASLPVMRYAITREALALRHLAAPEPVAAPAAAKPLVLVAACALVDIEGRILLARRPPGKKMAGLWEFPGGKLAPGETPERALVREMEEELGILLREEDVAPFAFASHAYDQFHLLMPLYLARRWSGTPEPREGQALAWVPPDRLDEYPMPPADRPLLPLLRDFL
;
A
#
# COMPACT_ATOMS: atom_id res chain seq x y z
N MET A 1 -15.83 -7.66 58.77
CA MET A 1 -16.93 -6.85 59.35
C MET A 1 -16.42 -6.17 60.60
N GLY A 2 -16.39 -4.83 60.64
CA GLY A 2 -16.08 -4.06 61.85
C GLY A 2 -14.67 -3.45 61.90
N GLU A 3 -14.46 -2.34 61.19
CA GLU A 3 -13.24 -1.52 61.26
C GLU A 3 -13.30 -0.40 62.31
N LEU A 4 -12.10 -0.01 62.76
CA LEU A 4 -11.64 1.32 63.20
C LEU A 4 -12.42 2.18 64.24
N ARG A 5 -11.70 2.49 65.33
CA ARG A 5 -11.66 3.83 65.96
C ARG A 5 -10.32 4.47 65.55
N ALA A 6 -10.22 5.62 64.89
CA ALA A 6 -10.60 7.00 65.28
C ALA A 6 -9.45 7.80 65.94
N ARG A 7 -9.42 9.13 65.65
CA ARG A 7 -8.50 10.20 66.11
C ARG A 7 -7.19 10.31 65.29
N GLY A 8 -6.69 11.49 64.90
CA GLY A 8 -7.21 12.87 65.03
C GLY A 8 -6.13 13.91 65.38
N ARG A 9 -6.38 15.20 65.06
CA ARG A 9 -5.50 16.41 65.17
C ARG A 9 -4.58 16.59 63.93
N GLN A 10 -4.54 17.72 63.19
CA GLN A 10 -4.49 19.16 63.55
C GLN A 10 -3.10 19.48 64.19
N ILE A 11 -2.35 20.54 63.87
CA ILE A 11 -2.64 21.99 64.01
C ILE A 11 -1.62 22.85 63.19
N ASN A 12 -2.05 24.06 62.74
CA ASN A 12 -1.29 25.27 62.33
C ASN A 12 -0.34 25.23 61.12
N ARG A 13 -0.43 26.18 60.15
CA ARG A 13 -0.36 27.67 60.15
C ARG A 13 1.06 28.21 60.36
N GLN A 14 1.59 28.89 59.33
CA GLN A 14 2.04 30.31 59.31
C GLN A 14 2.45 30.65 57.85
N THR A 15 1.80 31.60 57.14
CA THR A 15 2.10 33.06 57.03
C THR A 15 3.49 33.36 56.45
N VAL A 16 3.75 34.32 55.55
CA VAL A 16 3.00 35.28 54.67
C VAL A 16 3.99 35.72 53.53
N ASP A 17 3.72 36.53 52.49
CA ASP A 17 2.58 37.40 52.11
C ASP A 17 2.38 37.51 50.56
N ARG A 18 1.97 38.68 50.08
CA ARG A 18 1.73 39.20 48.72
C ARG A 18 2.61 40.48 48.49
N PRO A 19 2.36 41.35 47.48
CA PRO A 19 2.25 41.18 46.01
C PRO A 19 3.25 42.13 45.26
N PHE A 20 2.77 42.89 44.24
CA PHE A 20 3.45 43.83 43.32
C PHE A 20 4.21 43.17 42.14
N GLY A 21 4.16 43.67 40.89
CA GLY A 21 3.46 44.85 40.33
C GLY A 21 3.37 44.81 38.79
N ARG A 22 2.61 45.74 38.18
CA ARG A 22 2.18 45.75 36.76
C ARG A 22 3.27 46.10 35.71
N ALA A 23 3.24 45.35 34.58
CA ALA A 23 3.30 45.81 33.15
C ALA A 23 4.54 46.61 32.66
N PRO A 24 4.68 47.00 31.36
CA PRO A 24 3.95 46.65 30.12
C PRO A 24 4.86 46.31 28.89
N ASP A 25 4.24 46.25 27.69
CA ASP A 25 4.73 46.76 26.38
C ASP A 25 5.63 45.97 25.37
N LYS A 26 5.04 45.83 24.16
CA LYS A 26 5.58 46.09 22.79
C LYS A 26 6.57 45.15 22.08
N LEU A 27 6.02 44.44 21.09
CA LEU A 27 6.36 44.50 19.65
C LEU A 27 7.84 44.57 19.22
N SER A 28 8.39 43.45 18.70
CA SER A 28 9.16 43.45 17.43
C SER A 28 9.43 42.05 16.83
N ARG A 29 8.71 41.77 15.74
CA ARG A 29 9.09 41.04 14.50
C ARG A 29 10.18 39.94 14.44
N CYS A 30 9.77 38.88 13.73
CA CYS A 30 10.49 38.11 12.70
C CYS A 30 11.30 36.88 13.13
N GLY A 31 11.01 35.74 12.48
CA GLY A 31 11.62 34.42 12.73
C GLY A 31 10.69 33.25 12.42
N GLN A 32 10.12 33.20 11.20
CA GLN A 32 9.38 32.00 10.76
C GLN A 32 10.36 30.93 10.29
N GLU A 33 10.75 30.03 11.19
CA GLU A 33 11.28 28.71 10.81
C GLU A 33 10.28 27.64 11.28
N THR A 34 9.37 27.25 10.39
CA THR A 34 8.39 26.21 10.65
C THR A 34 9.03 24.82 10.52
N VAL A 35 9.97 24.50 11.41
CA VAL A 35 10.40 23.11 11.59
C VAL A 35 9.23 22.36 12.23
N ARG A 36 8.62 21.44 11.47
CA ARG A 36 7.52 20.60 11.96
C ARG A 36 8.03 19.70 13.09
N GLY A 37 7.81 20.13 14.33
CA GLY A 37 8.04 19.29 15.49
C GLY A 37 7.02 18.15 15.55
N PHE A 38 7.49 16.92 15.66
CA PHE A 38 6.69 15.82 16.18
C PHE A 38 6.80 15.85 17.70
N CYS A 39 5.68 16.15 18.36
CA CYS A 39 5.55 16.03 19.81
C CYS A 39 5.02 14.63 20.10
N VAL A 40 5.65 13.89 21.01
CA VAL A 40 5.21 12.55 21.43
C VAL A 40 4.23 12.67 22.60
N PRO A 41 3.03 12.08 22.52
CA PRO A 41 2.26 11.69 23.69
C PRO A 41 1.96 10.18 23.72
N ASP A 42 1.75 9.69 24.93
CA ASP A 42 1.59 8.27 25.24
C ASP A 42 0.19 7.73 24.86
N SER A 43 0.14 6.48 24.41
CA SER A 43 -1.05 5.63 24.15
C SER A 43 -2.11 6.11 23.12
N ALA A 44 -2.48 5.16 22.23
CA ALA A 44 -3.71 5.14 21.41
C ALA A 44 -3.81 5.97 20.10
N THR A 45 -2.70 6.35 19.45
CA THR A 45 -2.73 6.83 18.04
C THR A 45 -2.26 5.77 17.04
N ARG A 46 -3.11 5.47 16.05
CA ARG A 46 -2.72 4.72 14.84
C ARG A 46 -2.00 5.67 13.89
N GLU A 47 -0.74 5.44 13.62
CA GLU A 47 0.04 6.24 12.67
C GLU A 47 -0.11 5.67 11.25
N THR A 48 -0.37 6.55 10.28
CA THR A 48 -0.66 6.18 8.89
C THR A 48 0.17 7.01 7.93
N VAL A 49 1.23 6.42 7.37
CA VAL A 49 1.95 6.93 6.19
C VAL A 49 2.28 5.76 5.24
N GLY A 50 1.24 5.11 4.70
CA GLY A 50 1.40 3.98 3.78
C GLY A 50 0.22 3.00 3.84
N THR A 51 0.33 1.87 3.11
CA THR A 51 -0.69 0.80 3.04
C THR A 51 -0.57 -0.28 4.12
N ALA A 52 0.38 -0.14 5.05
CA ALA A 52 0.48 -1.00 6.23
C ALA A 52 0.61 -0.12 7.47
N VAL A 53 -0.27 -0.31 8.45
CA VAL A 53 -0.20 0.38 9.74
C VAL A 53 0.58 -0.53 10.69
N LEU A 54 1.62 0.01 11.33
CA LEU A 54 2.31 -0.66 12.43
C LEU A 54 1.75 -0.15 13.76
N ARG A 55 1.65 -1.04 14.74
CA ARG A 55 1.47 -0.65 16.15
C ARG A 55 2.32 -1.55 17.04
N PRO A 56 2.67 -1.13 18.27
CA PRO A 56 3.29 -2.02 19.25
C PRO A 56 2.51 -3.33 19.36
N LEU A 57 3.23 -4.46 19.37
CA LEU A 57 2.65 -5.76 19.68
C LEU A 57 2.16 -5.75 21.15
N GLN A 58 0.95 -6.26 21.39
CA GLN A 58 0.31 -6.24 22.72
C GLN A 58 -0.02 -7.67 23.18
N GLN A 59 -0.27 -7.88 24.47
CA GLN A 59 -0.50 -9.21 25.03
C GLN A 59 -1.74 -9.89 24.42
N GLU A 60 -2.75 -9.08 24.09
CA GLU A 60 -4.03 -9.49 23.51
C GLU A 60 -3.86 -10.06 22.08
N ASP A 61 -2.73 -9.80 21.42
CA ASP A 61 -2.44 -10.30 20.08
C ASP A 61 -2.10 -11.79 20.05
N ALA A 62 -1.75 -12.41 21.17
CA ALA A 62 -1.22 -13.78 21.22
C ALA A 62 -2.10 -14.82 20.49
N ALA A 63 -3.42 -14.76 20.67
CA ALA A 63 -4.36 -15.64 19.98
C ALA A 63 -4.35 -15.42 18.44
N ARG A 64 -4.24 -14.17 17.99
CA ARG A 64 -4.22 -13.82 16.56
C ARG A 64 -2.86 -14.11 15.93
N PHE A 65 -1.77 -13.86 16.66
CA PHE A 65 -0.41 -14.26 16.32
C PHE A 65 -0.35 -15.77 16.09
N HIS A 66 -0.84 -16.58 17.03
CA HIS A 66 -0.92 -18.04 16.91
C HIS A 66 -1.69 -18.48 15.65
N GLN A 67 -2.91 -17.96 15.44
CA GLN A 67 -3.73 -18.27 14.25
C GLN A 67 -3.02 -18.00 12.92
N LEU A 68 -2.13 -17.01 12.88
CA LEU A 68 -1.44 -16.57 11.67
C LEU A 68 -0.09 -17.26 11.47
N ILE A 69 0.68 -17.50 12.54
CA ILE A 69 2.04 -18.06 12.47
C ILE A 69 2.04 -19.58 12.32
N ASN A 70 0.99 -20.27 12.78
CA ASN A 70 0.84 -21.72 12.78
C ASN A 70 0.53 -22.30 11.36
N ASP A 71 1.28 -21.85 10.37
CA ASP A 71 1.31 -22.30 8.97
C ASP A 71 2.71 -22.79 8.64
N TRP A 72 2.81 -23.99 8.04
CA TRP A 72 4.09 -24.62 7.69
C TRP A 72 4.96 -23.74 6.78
N ASP A 73 4.36 -23.05 5.80
CA ASP A 73 5.11 -22.21 4.87
C ASP A 73 5.59 -20.88 5.51
N ILE A 74 5.16 -20.57 6.74
CA ILE A 74 5.74 -19.52 7.58
C ILE A 74 6.82 -20.11 8.47
N CYS A 75 6.47 -21.07 9.33
CA CYS A 75 7.38 -21.63 10.34
C CYS A 75 8.67 -22.20 9.73
N ARG A 76 8.61 -22.88 8.58
CA ARG A 76 9.79 -23.45 7.92
C ARG A 76 10.83 -22.42 7.47
N ARG A 77 10.46 -21.13 7.43
CA ARG A 77 11.32 -19.99 7.03
C ARG A 77 11.80 -19.14 8.22
N LEU A 78 11.36 -19.44 9.44
CA LEU A 78 11.70 -18.72 10.65
C LEU A 78 12.59 -19.62 11.54
N PRO A 79 13.85 -19.22 11.84
CA PRO A 79 14.78 -20.07 12.60
C PRO A 79 14.23 -20.52 13.97
N GLU A 80 13.52 -19.65 14.66
CA GLU A 80 13.04 -19.87 16.04
C GLU A 80 11.60 -20.40 16.12
N ALA A 81 10.93 -20.65 14.99
CA ALA A 81 9.54 -21.11 14.99
C ALA A 81 9.44 -22.65 14.94
N PRO A 82 8.85 -23.32 15.95
CA PRO A 82 8.45 -24.71 15.85
C PRO A 82 7.26 -24.88 14.89
N PHE A 83 7.05 -26.10 14.39
CA PHE A 83 5.83 -26.48 13.69
C PHE A 83 5.34 -27.88 14.13
N PRO A 84 4.05 -28.06 14.50
CA PRO A 84 3.05 -27.02 14.75
C PRO A 84 3.53 -26.00 15.80
N TYR A 85 2.98 -24.79 15.76
CA TYR A 85 3.35 -23.70 16.67
C TYR A 85 2.31 -23.64 17.82
N PRO A 86 2.61 -24.10 19.04
CA PRO A 86 1.62 -24.17 20.12
C PRO A 86 1.11 -22.79 20.56
N LEU A 87 -0.09 -22.70 21.11
CA LEU A 87 -0.66 -21.44 21.58
C LEU A 87 0.14 -20.89 22.78
N GLU A 88 0.53 -21.77 23.70
CA GLU A 88 1.33 -21.45 24.88
C GLU A 88 2.71 -20.89 24.48
N THR A 89 3.27 -21.38 23.37
CA THR A 89 4.52 -20.85 22.79
C THR A 89 4.31 -19.44 22.22
N ALA A 90 3.15 -19.17 21.61
CA ALA A 90 2.82 -17.85 21.09
C ALA A 90 2.58 -16.84 22.22
N GLU A 91 1.82 -17.23 23.25
CA GLU A 91 1.57 -16.42 24.44
C GLU A 91 2.87 -16.08 25.16
N ALA A 92 3.76 -17.05 25.35
CA ALA A 92 5.08 -16.83 25.95
C ALA A 92 5.98 -15.93 25.09
N TRP A 93 5.98 -16.10 23.76
CA TRP A 93 6.78 -15.27 22.85
C TRP A 93 6.28 -13.82 22.79
N VAL A 94 4.96 -13.62 22.72
CA VAL A 94 4.34 -12.28 22.75
C VAL A 94 4.60 -11.59 24.09
N ALA A 95 4.45 -12.29 25.21
CA ALA A 95 4.78 -11.74 26.53
C ALA A 95 6.27 -11.33 26.64
N ALA A 96 7.18 -12.16 26.09
CA ALA A 96 8.60 -11.83 26.04
C ALA A 96 8.88 -10.60 25.15
N ALA A 97 8.19 -10.47 24.02
CA ALA A 97 8.32 -9.30 23.13
C ALA A 97 7.83 -8.00 23.78
N VAL A 98 6.70 -8.04 24.52
CA VAL A 98 6.20 -6.91 25.31
C VAL A 98 7.20 -6.52 26.42
N ALA A 99 7.76 -7.51 27.13
CA ALA A 99 8.77 -7.26 28.17
C ALA A 99 10.11 -6.76 27.61
N ASP A 100 10.54 -7.24 26.44
CA ASP A 100 11.71 -6.74 25.73
C ASP A 100 11.52 -5.29 25.27
N ARG A 101 10.31 -4.90 24.86
CA ARG A 101 9.97 -3.52 24.49
C ARG A 101 10.02 -2.58 25.69
N ALA A 102 9.42 -2.98 26.81
CA ALA A 102 9.47 -2.21 28.06
C ALA A 102 10.91 -2.03 28.58
N ALA A 103 11.81 -2.96 28.27
CA ALA A 103 13.22 -2.89 28.63
C ALA A 103 14.16 -2.31 27.55
N GLY A 104 13.62 -1.84 26.41
CA GLY A 104 14.43 -1.30 25.31
C GLY A 104 15.39 -2.30 24.66
N ARG A 105 15.09 -3.61 24.71
CA ARG A 105 15.92 -4.69 24.12
C ARG A 105 15.45 -5.10 22.72
N ALA A 106 14.16 -5.01 22.45
CA ALA A 106 13.60 -5.25 21.12
C ALA A 106 12.29 -4.49 20.96
N HIS A 107 11.96 -4.08 19.75
CA HIS A 107 10.73 -3.38 19.43
C HIS A 107 9.98 -4.18 18.37
N GLU A 108 9.05 -5.01 18.84
CA GLU A 108 8.16 -5.79 17.98
C GLU A 108 6.84 -5.03 17.76
N PHE A 109 6.30 -5.15 16.55
CA PHE A 109 5.11 -4.47 16.08
C PHE A 109 4.16 -5.44 15.37
N ALA A 110 2.87 -5.35 15.69
CA ALA A 110 1.83 -5.97 14.90
C ALA A 110 1.66 -5.19 13.58
N ILE A 111 1.69 -5.91 12.46
CA ILE A 111 1.38 -5.37 11.13
C ILE A 111 -0.12 -5.51 10.92
N LEU A 112 -0.79 -4.40 10.58
CA LEU A 112 -2.25 -4.36 10.41
C LEU A 112 -2.67 -4.24 8.93
N ASP A 113 -3.82 -4.83 8.59
CA ASP A 113 -4.54 -4.56 7.33
C ASP A 113 -5.38 -3.27 7.43
N ALA A 114 -6.04 -2.90 6.34
CA ALA A 114 -6.91 -1.71 6.26
C ALA A 114 -8.08 -1.72 7.26
N ASP A 115 -8.56 -2.90 7.69
CA ASP A 115 -9.59 -3.05 8.73
C ASP A 115 -9.04 -2.92 10.17
N GLY A 116 -7.71 -2.77 10.32
CA GLY A 116 -7.02 -2.73 11.60
C GLY A 116 -6.77 -4.09 12.24
N SER A 117 -7.11 -5.21 11.56
CA SER A 117 -6.80 -6.56 12.03
C SER A 117 -5.31 -6.87 11.85
N MET A 118 -4.72 -7.59 12.79
CA MET A 118 -3.34 -8.07 12.66
C MET A 118 -3.25 -9.10 11.52
N ILE A 119 -2.22 -8.96 10.70
CA ILE A 119 -1.89 -9.82 9.54
C ILE A 119 -0.45 -10.36 9.57
N GLY A 120 0.39 -9.91 10.50
CA GLY A 120 1.77 -10.36 10.65
C GLY A 120 2.49 -9.61 11.76
N SER A 121 3.79 -9.84 11.88
CA SER A 121 4.67 -9.20 12.87
C SER A 121 5.96 -8.75 12.20
N ALA A 122 6.51 -7.62 12.65
CA ALA A 122 7.87 -7.22 12.33
C ALA A 122 8.48 -6.42 13.48
N GLY A 123 9.81 -6.50 13.62
CA GLY A 123 10.50 -5.83 14.70
C GLY A 123 12.01 -5.78 14.55
N LEU A 124 12.61 -5.00 15.47
CA LEU A 124 14.04 -4.78 15.58
C LEU A 124 14.51 -5.26 16.96
N ARG A 125 15.42 -6.25 17.02
CA ARG A 125 16.10 -6.68 18.24
C ARG A 125 17.47 -6.02 18.33
N LEU A 126 17.72 -5.29 19.41
CA LEU A 126 18.90 -4.43 19.57
C LEU A 126 20.13 -5.22 20.04
N ASP A 127 21.28 -4.89 19.43
CA ASP A 127 22.61 -5.22 19.93
C ASP A 127 23.32 -3.91 20.30
N ALA A 128 23.15 -3.52 21.57
CA ALA A 128 23.71 -2.28 22.10
C ALA A 128 25.24 -2.26 22.12
N ALA A 129 25.92 -3.43 22.10
CA ALA A 129 27.37 -3.50 22.07
C ALA A 129 27.95 -3.22 20.67
N ARG A 130 27.20 -3.57 19.61
CA ARG A 130 27.54 -3.27 18.22
C ARG A 130 26.91 -1.99 17.67
N GLY A 131 25.94 -1.40 18.37
CA GLY A 131 25.14 -0.30 17.84
C GLY A 131 24.35 -0.72 16.60
N SER A 132 23.84 -1.96 16.58
CA SER A 132 23.06 -2.50 15.47
C SER A 132 21.74 -3.11 15.94
N ALA A 133 20.84 -3.41 15.00
CA ALA A 133 19.62 -4.15 15.29
C ALA A 133 19.39 -5.27 14.25
N ALA A 134 18.93 -6.43 14.72
CA ALA A 134 18.47 -7.51 13.86
C ALA A 134 16.98 -7.31 13.50
N LEU A 135 16.69 -7.22 12.21
CA LEU A 135 15.35 -7.14 11.64
C LEU A 135 14.75 -8.55 11.47
N GLY A 136 13.56 -8.74 12.05
CA GLY A 136 12.69 -9.89 11.78
C GLY A 136 11.35 -9.42 11.23
N TYR A 137 10.75 -10.18 10.30
CA TYR A 137 9.38 -9.94 9.85
C TYR A 137 8.75 -11.21 9.26
N TRP A 138 7.43 -11.31 9.36
CA TRP A 138 6.62 -12.31 8.66
C TRP A 138 5.18 -11.81 8.48
N ILE A 139 4.49 -12.36 7.46
CA ILE A 139 3.09 -12.05 7.14
C ILE A 139 2.33 -13.37 7.07
N GLY A 140 1.08 -13.40 7.55
CA GLY A 140 0.17 -14.53 7.41
C GLY A 140 -0.11 -14.84 5.93
N ARG A 141 -0.11 -16.12 5.57
CA ARG A 141 -0.14 -16.61 4.17
C ARG A 141 -1.23 -15.97 3.29
N ARG A 142 -2.41 -15.70 3.85
CA ARG A 142 -3.57 -15.11 3.15
C ARG A 142 -3.33 -13.67 2.65
N PHE A 143 -2.32 -12.99 3.18
CA PHE A 143 -1.98 -11.59 2.90
C PHE A 143 -0.68 -11.42 2.07
N TRP A 144 -0.09 -12.51 1.58
CA TRP A 144 1.11 -12.45 0.75
C TRP A 144 0.89 -11.77 -0.60
N ARG A 145 1.98 -11.27 -1.19
CA ARG A 145 2.04 -10.59 -2.50
C ARG A 145 1.22 -9.29 -2.63
N ARG A 146 0.75 -8.73 -1.50
CA ARG A 146 0.01 -7.45 -1.43
C ARG A 146 0.88 -6.24 -1.02
N GLY A 147 2.17 -6.43 -0.81
CA GLY A 147 3.12 -5.36 -0.46
C GLY A 147 3.32 -5.09 1.04
N HIS A 148 2.45 -5.58 1.94
CA HIS A 148 2.49 -5.27 3.38
C HIS A 148 3.87 -5.45 4.04
N ALA A 149 4.59 -6.55 3.77
CA ALA A 149 5.94 -6.77 4.31
C ALA A 149 6.94 -5.68 3.87
N GLY A 150 6.84 -5.20 2.62
CA GLY A 150 7.72 -4.15 2.11
C GLY A 150 7.44 -2.79 2.75
N ALA A 151 6.16 -2.48 2.99
CA ALA A 151 5.76 -1.28 3.72
C ALA A 151 6.21 -1.34 5.20
N ALA A 152 5.97 -2.46 5.88
CA ALA A 152 6.40 -2.67 7.27
C ALA A 152 7.93 -2.56 7.44
N VAL A 153 8.72 -3.15 6.54
CA VAL A 153 10.19 -3.04 6.57
C VAL A 153 10.64 -1.62 6.27
N ALA A 154 10.03 -0.93 5.29
CA ALA A 154 10.36 0.46 5.01
C ALA A 154 10.13 1.36 6.24
N GLU A 155 8.97 1.21 6.91
CA GLU A 155 8.64 1.97 8.11
C GLU A 155 9.62 1.70 9.26
N LEU A 156 9.93 0.42 9.53
CA LEU A 156 10.90 0.04 10.56
C LEU A 156 12.32 0.53 10.29
N LEU A 157 12.73 0.70 9.03
CA LEU A 157 14.02 1.32 8.71
C LEU A 157 14.03 2.81 9.07
N HIS A 158 13.00 3.55 8.67
CA HIS A 158 12.89 4.99 8.98
C HIS A 158 12.83 5.23 10.49
N TRP A 159 11.86 4.59 11.15
CA TRP A 159 11.66 4.70 12.59
C TRP A 159 12.87 4.18 13.37
N GLY A 160 13.42 3.02 12.98
CA GLY A 160 14.54 2.39 13.66
C GLY A 160 15.81 3.25 13.64
N PHE A 161 16.12 3.91 12.52
CA PHE A 161 17.23 4.87 12.51
C PHE A 161 16.86 6.20 13.19
N ALA A 162 15.62 6.69 13.09
CA ALA A 162 15.23 7.95 13.76
C ALA A 162 15.32 7.85 15.29
N GLU A 163 14.76 6.80 15.88
CA GLU A 163 14.50 6.72 17.32
C GLU A 163 15.51 5.86 18.10
N LEU A 164 16.20 4.90 17.45
CA LEU A 164 17.09 3.97 18.14
C LEU A 164 18.57 4.34 17.99
N PRO A 165 19.42 4.10 19.02
CA PRO A 165 20.85 4.38 19.00
C PRO A 165 21.64 3.34 18.19
N ILE A 166 21.29 3.19 16.91
CA ILE A 166 21.88 2.22 15.97
C ILE A 166 22.45 2.89 14.72
N ALA A 167 23.56 2.37 14.22
CA ALA A 167 24.16 2.76 12.94
C ALA A 167 23.77 1.80 11.79
N THR A 168 23.47 0.53 12.13
CA THR A 168 23.24 -0.55 11.16
C THR A 168 22.01 -1.38 11.52
N ILE A 169 21.22 -1.75 10.52
CA ILE A 169 20.18 -2.77 10.63
C ILE A 169 20.60 -3.99 9.81
N GLU A 170 20.57 -5.17 10.43
CA GLU A 170 20.99 -6.45 9.87
C GLU A 170 19.79 -7.38 9.66
N ALA A 171 19.81 -8.20 8.62
CA ALA A 171 18.80 -9.22 8.37
C ALA A 171 19.45 -10.56 8.00
N THR A 172 18.84 -11.66 8.45
CA THR A 172 19.26 -13.02 8.07
C THR A 172 18.07 -13.75 7.43
N VAL A 173 18.28 -14.31 6.25
CA VAL A 173 17.23 -14.91 5.41
C VAL A 173 17.66 -16.30 4.93
N ALA A 174 16.74 -17.27 4.91
CA ALA A 174 16.98 -18.58 4.32
C ALA A 174 17.33 -18.45 2.83
N ALA A 175 18.35 -19.18 2.36
CA ALA A 175 18.89 -19.00 1.00
C ALA A 175 17.90 -19.39 -0.13
N ASP A 176 16.84 -20.14 0.19
CA ASP A 176 15.73 -20.49 -0.72
C ASP A 176 14.57 -19.46 -0.70
N ASN A 177 14.59 -18.49 0.22
CA ASN A 177 13.52 -17.50 0.39
C ASN A 177 13.69 -16.28 -0.51
N ALA A 178 13.60 -16.52 -1.83
CA ALA A 178 13.73 -15.50 -2.88
C ALA A 178 12.83 -14.26 -2.69
N ALA A 179 11.65 -14.43 -2.09
CA ALA A 179 10.72 -13.32 -1.84
C ALA A 179 11.24 -12.35 -0.76
N SER A 180 11.91 -12.85 0.28
CA SER A 180 12.51 -12.03 1.33
C SER A 180 13.84 -11.42 0.88
N ILE A 181 14.64 -12.16 0.09
CA ILE A 181 15.84 -11.65 -0.57
C ILE A 181 15.51 -10.42 -1.45
N ALA A 182 14.56 -10.57 -2.39
CA ALA A 182 14.15 -9.48 -3.29
C ALA A 182 13.49 -8.30 -2.55
N LEU A 183 12.94 -8.52 -1.35
CA LEU A 183 12.44 -7.45 -0.49
C LEU A 183 13.60 -6.67 0.14
N LEU A 184 14.57 -7.36 0.75
CA LEU A 184 15.74 -6.74 1.39
C LEU A 184 16.56 -5.92 0.38
N GLU A 185 16.85 -6.48 -0.79
CA GLU A 185 17.56 -5.78 -1.87
C GLU A 185 16.79 -4.52 -2.32
N ARG A 186 15.47 -4.63 -2.55
CA ARG A 186 14.60 -3.49 -2.89
C ARG A 186 14.40 -2.49 -1.73
N ALA A 187 14.68 -2.88 -0.49
CA ALA A 187 14.71 -1.99 0.67
C ALA A 187 16.07 -1.27 0.82
N GLY A 188 17.09 -1.63 0.03
CA GLY A 188 18.42 -1.02 0.04
C GLY A 188 19.45 -1.77 0.90
N PHE A 189 19.14 -2.99 1.37
CA PHE A 189 20.13 -3.82 2.06
C PHE A 189 21.17 -4.37 1.08
N SER A 190 22.43 -4.34 1.49
CA SER A 190 23.54 -5.00 0.79
C SER A 190 23.83 -6.38 1.41
N PRO A 191 24.20 -7.39 0.61
CA PRO A 191 24.60 -8.70 1.13
C PRO A 191 25.94 -8.60 1.87
N THR A 192 25.98 -9.05 3.11
CA THR A 192 27.19 -9.05 3.97
C THR A 192 27.85 -10.41 4.09
N GLY A 193 27.16 -11.50 3.70
CA GLY A 193 27.76 -12.82 3.66
C GLY A 193 26.76 -13.97 3.54
N ARG A 194 27.28 -15.19 3.69
CA ARG A 194 26.52 -16.43 3.76
C ARG A 194 26.91 -17.19 5.03
N GLY A 195 26.01 -18.04 5.52
CA GLY A 195 26.26 -18.89 6.67
C GLY A 195 25.25 -20.02 6.75
N HIS A 196 25.12 -20.61 7.93
CA HIS A 196 24.06 -21.56 8.24
C HIS A 196 23.35 -21.16 9.53
N ALA A 197 22.06 -21.49 9.63
CA ALA A 197 21.27 -21.35 10.85
C ALA A 197 20.49 -22.64 11.12
N LYS A 198 20.22 -22.92 12.40
CA LYS A 198 19.31 -24.00 12.81
C LYS A 198 17.88 -23.49 12.72
N PHE A 199 16.97 -24.30 12.18
CA PHE A 199 15.54 -23.99 12.10
C PHE A 199 14.77 -24.97 12.98
N ILE A 200 14.09 -24.48 14.03
CA ILE A 200 13.42 -25.34 15.02
C ILE A 200 12.31 -26.18 14.36
N GLY A 201 11.54 -25.60 13.43
CA GLY A 201 10.55 -26.32 12.63
C GLY A 201 11.13 -27.34 11.63
N GLN A 202 12.46 -27.45 11.49
CA GLN A 202 13.13 -28.46 10.65
C GLN A 202 14.21 -29.21 11.46
N PRO A 203 13.81 -30.13 12.38
CA PRO A 203 14.74 -30.78 13.31
C PRO A 203 15.94 -31.43 12.61
N GLY A 204 17.14 -31.08 13.08
CA GLY A 204 18.42 -31.59 12.54
C GLY A 204 18.98 -30.81 11.34
N ALA A 205 18.20 -29.94 10.70
CA ALA A 205 18.67 -29.17 9.54
C ALA A 205 19.39 -27.87 9.95
N SER A 206 20.70 -27.81 9.66
CA SER A 206 21.46 -26.56 9.61
C SER A 206 21.38 -26.03 8.17
N LEU A 207 20.47 -25.09 7.91
CA LEU A 207 20.15 -24.64 6.56
C LEU A 207 20.98 -23.43 6.14
N PRO A 208 21.32 -23.29 4.84
CA PRO A 208 22.05 -22.14 4.33
C PRO A 208 21.22 -20.86 4.46
N VAL A 209 21.88 -19.80 4.94
CA VAL A 209 21.30 -18.45 5.08
C VAL A 209 22.18 -17.41 4.40
N MET A 210 21.55 -16.36 3.91
CA MET A 210 22.21 -15.13 3.47
C MET A 210 22.07 -14.06 4.55
N ARG A 211 23.12 -13.27 4.74
CA ARG A 211 23.16 -12.12 5.65
C ARG A 211 23.16 -10.83 4.84
N TYR A 212 22.41 -9.86 5.34
CA TYR A 212 22.20 -8.56 4.72
C TYR A 212 22.36 -7.47 5.78
N ALA A 213 22.82 -6.28 5.38
CA ALA A 213 22.83 -5.11 6.24
C ALA A 213 22.54 -3.83 5.45
N ILE A 214 22.02 -2.81 6.15
CA ILE A 214 21.90 -1.44 5.67
C ILE A 214 22.37 -0.50 6.79
N THR A 215 23.09 0.57 6.44
CA THR A 215 23.48 1.62 7.40
C THR A 215 22.57 2.83 7.27
N ARG A 216 22.56 3.66 8.32
CA ARG A 216 21.89 4.97 8.33
C ARG A 216 22.27 5.83 7.13
N GLU A 217 23.55 5.86 6.78
CA GLU A 217 24.10 6.64 5.67
C GLU A 217 23.64 6.07 4.33
N ALA A 218 23.64 4.74 4.17
CA ALA A 218 23.15 4.09 2.95
C ALA A 218 21.66 4.36 2.70
N LEU A 219 20.83 4.35 3.76
CA LEU A 219 19.42 4.71 3.64
C LEU A 219 19.23 6.21 3.33
N ALA A 220 19.99 7.09 4.00
CA ALA A 220 19.91 8.53 3.74
C ALA A 220 20.35 8.88 2.30
N LEU A 221 21.44 8.29 1.81
CA LEU A 221 21.88 8.44 0.42
C LEU A 221 20.83 7.94 -0.57
N ARG A 222 20.05 6.93 -0.23
CA ARG A 222 18.95 6.42 -1.06
C ARG A 222 17.74 7.37 -1.14
N HIS A 223 17.49 8.18 -0.12
CA HIS A 223 16.46 9.24 -0.18
C HIS A 223 16.94 10.51 -0.89
N LEU A 224 18.25 10.76 -0.89
CA LEU A 224 18.87 11.88 -1.62
C LEU A 224 19.13 11.55 -3.09
N ALA A 225 19.42 10.28 -3.40
CA ALA A 225 19.33 9.77 -4.76
C ALA A 225 17.89 9.94 -5.23
N ALA A 226 17.70 10.62 -6.37
CA ALA A 226 16.44 10.53 -7.10
C ALA A 226 16.10 9.04 -7.26
N PRO A 227 14.83 8.63 -7.08
CA PRO A 227 14.46 7.23 -7.07
C PRO A 227 15.03 6.57 -8.33
N GLU A 228 15.93 5.60 -8.16
CA GLU A 228 16.50 4.90 -9.32
C GLU A 228 15.34 4.45 -10.18
N PRO A 229 15.35 4.75 -11.50
CA PRO A 229 14.25 4.41 -12.37
C PRO A 229 14.09 2.89 -12.29
N VAL A 230 12.98 2.45 -11.66
CA VAL A 230 12.66 1.04 -11.42
C VAL A 230 12.97 0.29 -12.70
N ALA A 231 13.99 -0.57 -12.65
CA ALA A 231 14.66 -1.08 -13.84
C ALA A 231 13.61 -1.49 -14.88
N ALA A 232 13.51 -0.68 -15.94
CA ALA A 232 12.36 -0.77 -16.83
C ALA A 232 12.26 -2.20 -17.36
N PRO A 233 11.07 -2.84 -17.31
CA PRO A 233 10.94 -4.22 -17.75
C PRO A 233 11.49 -4.34 -19.17
N ALA A 234 12.21 -5.43 -19.44
CA ALA A 234 13.03 -5.58 -20.64
C ALA A 234 12.25 -5.21 -21.91
N ALA A 235 12.74 -4.18 -22.62
CA ALA A 235 12.07 -3.55 -23.77
C ALA A 235 10.56 -3.27 -23.51
N ALA A 236 10.27 -2.51 -22.44
CA ALA A 236 8.93 -2.11 -22.04
C ALA A 236 8.11 -1.64 -23.26
N LYS A 237 7.06 -2.40 -23.61
CA LYS A 237 6.21 -2.05 -24.76
C LYS A 237 5.54 -0.71 -24.46
N PRO A 238 5.45 0.20 -25.45
CA PRO A 238 4.83 1.51 -25.23
C PRO A 238 3.41 1.37 -24.67
N LEU A 239 3.09 2.20 -23.68
CA LEU A 239 1.72 2.33 -23.17
C LEU A 239 0.94 3.25 -24.12
N VAL A 240 -0.19 2.74 -24.62
CA VAL A 240 -1.16 3.50 -25.43
C VAL A 240 -2.36 3.78 -24.55
N LEU A 241 -2.68 5.06 -24.38
CA LEU A 241 -3.87 5.52 -23.69
C LEU A 241 -4.99 5.77 -24.71
N VAL A 242 -6.16 5.20 -24.46
CA VAL A 242 -7.40 5.41 -25.23
C VAL A 242 -8.49 5.76 -24.23
N ALA A 243 -9.28 6.80 -24.48
CA ALA A 243 -10.50 7.05 -23.72
C ALA A 243 -11.69 6.52 -24.54
N ALA A 244 -12.55 5.74 -23.89
CA ALA A 244 -13.77 5.19 -24.49
C ALA A 244 -15.01 5.72 -23.77
N CYS A 245 -16.10 5.94 -24.50
CA CYS A 245 -17.38 6.41 -23.93
C CYS A 245 -18.52 5.44 -24.25
N ALA A 246 -19.11 4.85 -23.22
CA ALA A 246 -20.42 4.23 -23.30
C ALA A 246 -21.48 5.34 -23.23
N LEU A 247 -21.91 5.82 -24.40
CA LEU A 247 -23.09 6.68 -24.54
C LEU A 247 -24.33 5.84 -24.29
N VAL A 248 -25.17 6.24 -23.33
CA VAL A 248 -26.40 5.53 -22.95
C VAL A 248 -27.63 6.39 -23.24
N ASP A 249 -28.54 5.88 -24.06
CA ASP A 249 -29.77 6.58 -24.43
C ASP A 249 -30.89 6.48 -23.35
N ILE A 250 -32.04 7.10 -23.65
CA ILE A 250 -33.22 7.10 -22.77
C ILE A 250 -33.88 5.72 -22.61
N GLU A 251 -33.57 4.77 -23.49
CA GLU A 251 -34.04 3.38 -23.44
C GLU A 251 -33.01 2.45 -22.74
N GLY A 252 -31.91 3.02 -22.21
CA GLY A 252 -30.85 2.28 -21.54
C GLY A 252 -29.88 1.54 -22.48
N ARG A 253 -29.98 1.76 -23.80
CA ARG A 253 -29.11 1.13 -24.80
C ARG A 253 -27.78 1.86 -24.88
N ILE A 254 -26.71 1.12 -25.18
CA ILE A 254 -25.37 1.66 -25.38
C ILE A 254 -25.09 1.82 -26.88
N LEU A 255 -24.48 2.93 -27.28
CA LEU A 255 -24.00 3.11 -28.65
C LEU A 255 -22.69 2.34 -28.88
N LEU A 256 -22.66 1.47 -29.89
CA LEU A 256 -21.46 0.85 -30.42
C LEU A 256 -21.15 1.35 -31.83
N ALA A 257 -19.86 1.49 -32.14
CA ALA A 257 -19.35 1.81 -33.46
C ALA A 257 -18.59 0.61 -34.06
N ARG A 258 -18.87 0.24 -35.32
CA ARG A 258 -18.15 -0.82 -36.04
C ARG A 258 -17.06 -0.24 -36.92
N ARG A 259 -15.82 -0.68 -36.71
CA ARG A 259 -14.66 -0.22 -37.48
C ARG A 259 -14.84 -0.43 -38.99
N PRO A 260 -14.63 0.62 -39.83
CA PRO A 260 -14.70 0.49 -41.28
C PRO A 260 -13.62 -0.46 -41.85
N PRO A 261 -13.84 -1.03 -43.05
CA PRO A 261 -12.84 -1.84 -43.75
C PRO A 261 -11.51 -1.09 -43.92
N GLY A 262 -10.38 -1.79 -43.73
CA GLY A 262 -9.05 -1.22 -43.90
C GLY A 262 -8.37 -0.66 -42.63
N LYS A 263 -9.13 -0.38 -41.56
CA LYS A 263 -8.52 -0.09 -40.23
C LYS A 263 -8.00 -1.39 -39.57
N LYS A 264 -7.05 -1.28 -38.62
CA LYS A 264 -6.61 -2.43 -37.80
C LYS A 264 -7.82 -3.01 -37.05
N MET A 265 -8.01 -4.32 -37.10
CA MET A 265 -9.17 -5.02 -36.50
C MET A 265 -10.53 -4.54 -37.06
N ALA A 266 -10.59 -4.24 -38.36
CA ALA A 266 -11.82 -3.87 -39.07
C ALA A 266 -12.97 -4.88 -38.85
N GLY A 267 -14.21 -4.38 -38.84
CA GLY A 267 -15.42 -5.19 -38.69
C GLY A 267 -15.80 -5.56 -37.25
N LEU A 268 -14.94 -5.31 -36.26
CA LEU A 268 -15.30 -5.39 -34.85
C LEU A 268 -16.07 -4.14 -34.39
N TRP A 269 -16.89 -4.32 -33.37
CA TRP A 269 -17.64 -3.27 -32.67
C TRP A 269 -16.88 -2.83 -31.41
N GLU A 270 -16.85 -1.52 -31.16
CA GLU A 270 -16.18 -0.92 -30.01
C GLU A 270 -17.01 0.26 -29.47
N PHE A 271 -16.69 0.71 -28.27
CA PHE A 271 -17.22 1.96 -27.74
C PHE A 271 -16.59 3.14 -28.49
N PRO A 272 -17.35 4.20 -28.85
CA PRO A 272 -16.80 5.42 -29.43
C PRO A 272 -15.69 6.05 -28.57
N GLY A 273 -14.73 6.70 -29.22
CA GLY A 273 -13.60 7.35 -28.56
C GLY A 273 -12.24 6.92 -29.12
N GLY A 274 -11.19 7.62 -28.68
CA GLY A 274 -9.89 7.53 -29.32
C GLY A 274 -8.70 7.78 -28.40
N LYS A 275 -7.54 8.01 -29.01
CA LYS A 275 -6.27 8.11 -28.30
C LYS A 275 -6.10 9.50 -27.70
N LEU A 276 -5.56 9.55 -26.49
CA LEU A 276 -5.19 10.83 -25.87
C LEU A 276 -4.03 11.47 -26.63
N ALA A 277 -4.18 12.75 -26.96
CA ALA A 277 -3.08 13.59 -27.42
C ALA A 277 -2.11 13.92 -26.26
N PRO A 278 -0.85 14.34 -26.55
CA PRO A 278 0.11 14.70 -25.50
C PRO A 278 -0.39 15.83 -24.60
N GLY A 279 -0.58 15.53 -23.31
CA GLY A 279 -1.09 16.48 -22.31
C GLY A 279 -2.62 16.64 -22.28
N GLU A 280 -3.36 15.84 -23.06
CA GLU A 280 -4.83 15.80 -23.06
C GLU A 280 -5.34 14.93 -21.88
N THR A 281 -6.45 15.35 -21.25
CA THR A 281 -7.14 14.52 -20.25
C THR A 281 -8.10 13.54 -20.96
N PRO A 282 -8.42 12.38 -20.37
CA PRO A 282 -9.37 11.45 -20.98
C PRO A 282 -10.73 12.10 -21.29
N GLU A 283 -11.22 12.98 -20.42
CA GLU A 283 -12.48 13.69 -20.57
C GLU A 283 -12.46 14.61 -21.81
N ARG A 284 -11.36 15.35 -21.99
CA ARG A 284 -11.17 16.24 -23.15
C ARG A 284 -10.98 15.46 -24.45
N ALA A 285 -10.27 14.34 -24.40
CA ALA A 285 -10.19 13.43 -25.53
C ALA A 285 -11.59 12.95 -25.94
N LEU A 286 -12.44 12.52 -24.99
CA LEU A 286 -13.81 12.12 -25.29
C LEU A 286 -14.66 13.25 -25.87
N VAL A 287 -14.59 14.47 -25.33
CA VAL A 287 -15.33 15.62 -25.88
C VAL A 287 -14.95 15.85 -27.35
N ARG A 288 -13.66 15.83 -27.69
CA ARG A 288 -13.16 15.96 -29.06
C ARG A 288 -13.61 14.81 -29.96
N GLU A 289 -13.36 13.57 -29.54
CA GLU A 289 -13.66 12.36 -30.35
C GLU A 289 -15.18 12.21 -30.58
N MET A 290 -16.04 12.61 -29.64
CA MET A 290 -17.49 12.57 -29.85
C MET A 290 -17.98 13.61 -30.89
N GLU A 291 -17.32 14.76 -30.99
CA GLU A 291 -17.62 15.75 -32.04
C GLU A 291 -17.07 15.29 -33.41
N GLU A 292 -15.86 14.76 -33.43
CA GLU A 292 -15.16 14.27 -34.64
C GLU A 292 -15.81 13.00 -35.22
N GLU A 293 -15.99 11.94 -34.43
CA GLU A 293 -16.50 10.63 -34.89
C GLU A 293 -18.03 10.61 -35.07
N LEU A 294 -18.77 11.31 -34.18
CA LEU A 294 -20.23 11.18 -34.05
C LEU A 294 -21.02 12.47 -34.27
N GLY A 295 -20.38 13.64 -34.23
CA GLY A 295 -21.05 14.93 -34.39
C GLY A 295 -21.90 15.39 -33.22
N ILE A 296 -21.69 14.83 -32.03
CA ILE A 296 -22.42 15.23 -30.83
C ILE A 296 -21.55 16.11 -29.94
N LEU A 297 -22.19 17.08 -29.27
CA LEU A 297 -21.55 17.95 -28.31
C LEU A 297 -21.69 17.35 -26.91
N LEU A 298 -20.59 16.80 -26.41
CA LEU A 298 -20.44 16.29 -25.04
C LEU A 298 -19.69 17.34 -24.19
N ARG A 299 -19.87 17.32 -22.87
CA ARG A 299 -19.14 18.20 -21.93
C ARG A 299 -18.33 17.36 -20.95
N GLU A 300 -17.24 17.92 -20.44
CA GLU A 300 -16.41 17.27 -19.40
C GLU A 300 -17.22 16.96 -18.12
N GLU A 301 -18.23 17.77 -17.80
CA GLU A 301 -19.16 17.56 -16.67
C GLU A 301 -20.22 16.47 -16.90
N ASP A 302 -20.37 15.99 -18.14
CA ASP A 302 -21.34 14.97 -18.55
C ASP A 302 -20.72 13.57 -18.73
N VAL A 303 -19.38 13.45 -18.62
CA VAL A 303 -18.65 12.17 -18.62
C VAL A 303 -18.35 11.71 -17.19
N ALA A 304 -18.95 10.59 -16.78
CA ALA A 304 -18.69 9.97 -15.49
C ALA A 304 -17.66 8.83 -15.66
N PRO A 305 -16.55 8.80 -14.91
CA PRO A 305 -15.65 7.64 -14.87
C PRO A 305 -16.43 6.40 -14.43
N PHE A 306 -16.30 5.28 -15.15
CA PHE A 306 -17.04 4.06 -14.85
C PHE A 306 -16.11 2.87 -14.57
N ALA A 307 -15.25 2.51 -15.51
CA ALA A 307 -14.37 1.36 -15.43
C ALA A 307 -13.08 1.60 -16.23
N PHE A 308 -12.21 0.59 -16.33
CA PHE A 308 -11.12 0.60 -17.29
C PHE A 308 -10.77 -0.82 -17.74
N ALA A 309 -10.26 -0.93 -18.96
CA ALA A 309 -9.63 -2.15 -19.46
C ALA A 309 -8.10 -1.97 -19.54
N SER A 310 -7.38 -3.07 -19.33
CA SER A 310 -5.94 -3.16 -19.57
C SER A 310 -5.66 -4.43 -20.39
N HIS A 311 -4.93 -4.30 -21.49
CA HIS A 311 -4.64 -5.42 -22.39
C HIS A 311 -3.21 -5.35 -22.93
N ALA A 312 -2.52 -6.49 -22.95
CA ALA A 312 -1.17 -6.60 -23.50
C ALA A 312 -1.22 -7.14 -24.93
N TYR A 313 -1.00 -6.27 -25.91
CA TYR A 313 -0.81 -6.67 -27.31
C TYR A 313 0.67 -6.99 -27.58
N ASP A 314 0.97 -7.56 -28.75
CA ASP A 314 2.33 -7.93 -29.14
C ASP A 314 3.28 -6.72 -29.17
N GLN A 315 2.80 -5.56 -29.61
CA GLN A 315 3.61 -4.35 -29.84
C GLN A 315 3.44 -3.26 -28.78
N PHE A 316 2.38 -3.28 -27.97
CA PHE A 316 2.04 -2.21 -27.02
C PHE A 316 1.18 -2.72 -25.87
N HIS A 317 1.16 -1.98 -24.76
CA HIS A 317 0.14 -2.15 -23.71
C HIS A 317 -0.98 -1.13 -23.94
N LEU A 318 -2.23 -1.58 -23.93
CA LEU A 318 -3.40 -0.71 -23.93
C LEU A 318 -3.85 -0.49 -22.49
N LEU A 319 -4.07 0.78 -22.11
CA LEU A 319 -4.87 1.14 -20.95
C LEU A 319 -6.02 2.03 -21.44
N MET A 320 -7.25 1.58 -21.19
CA MET A 320 -8.46 2.19 -21.73
C MET A 320 -9.48 2.47 -20.63
N PRO A 321 -9.49 3.67 -20.02
CA PRO A 321 -10.60 4.14 -19.22
C PRO A 321 -11.91 4.18 -20.03
N LEU A 322 -12.97 3.62 -19.45
CA LEU A 322 -14.34 3.70 -19.96
C LEU A 322 -15.12 4.68 -19.10
N TYR A 323 -15.71 5.68 -19.77
CA TYR A 323 -16.62 6.65 -19.19
C TYR A 323 -18.06 6.35 -19.62
N LEU A 324 -19.02 6.79 -18.81
CA LEU A 324 -20.45 6.81 -19.15
C LEU A 324 -20.89 8.24 -19.43
N ALA A 325 -21.69 8.43 -20.48
CA ALA A 325 -22.39 9.68 -20.72
C ALA A 325 -23.87 9.42 -21.03
N ARG A 326 -24.75 10.17 -20.36
CA ARG A 326 -26.23 10.14 -20.53
C ARG A 326 -26.80 11.49 -21.01
N ARG A 327 -25.94 12.50 -21.20
CA ARG A 327 -26.30 13.85 -21.62
C ARG A 327 -25.29 14.32 -22.66
N TRP A 328 -25.80 14.77 -23.80
CA TRP A 328 -25.07 15.39 -24.90
C TRP A 328 -26.08 16.19 -25.73
N SER A 329 -25.60 16.97 -26.70
CA SER A 329 -26.46 17.63 -27.70
C SER A 329 -26.17 17.11 -29.11
N GLY A 330 -27.20 17.00 -29.94
CA GLY A 330 -27.11 16.42 -31.29
C GLY A 330 -27.43 14.93 -31.35
N THR A 331 -27.52 14.40 -32.57
CA THR A 331 -27.80 12.99 -32.86
C THR A 331 -26.53 12.32 -33.37
N PRO A 332 -26.12 11.15 -32.85
CA PRO A 332 -24.93 10.45 -33.35
C PRO A 332 -25.03 10.07 -34.83
N GLU A 333 -24.05 10.48 -35.63
CA GLU A 333 -23.91 10.23 -37.07
C GLU A 333 -22.59 9.51 -37.38
N PRO A 334 -22.52 8.57 -38.34
CA PRO A 334 -21.27 7.88 -38.68
C PRO A 334 -20.33 8.75 -39.54
N ARG A 335 -19.60 9.68 -38.92
CA ARG A 335 -18.77 10.68 -39.66
C ARG A 335 -17.47 10.12 -40.26
N GLU A 336 -17.01 8.96 -39.78
CA GLU A 336 -15.85 8.25 -40.33
C GLU A 336 -16.22 7.04 -41.21
N GLY A 337 -17.50 6.87 -41.56
CA GLY A 337 -17.96 5.69 -42.30
C GLY A 337 -18.00 4.40 -41.46
N GLN A 338 -17.98 4.52 -40.13
CA GLN A 338 -18.32 3.44 -39.21
C GLN A 338 -19.80 3.03 -39.35
N ALA A 339 -20.18 1.84 -38.91
CA ALA A 339 -21.60 1.54 -38.69
C ALA A 339 -21.95 1.78 -37.22
N LEU A 340 -23.11 2.36 -36.94
CA LEU A 340 -23.57 2.60 -35.56
C LEU A 340 -24.70 1.63 -35.20
N ALA A 341 -24.75 1.20 -33.94
CA ALA A 341 -25.85 0.41 -33.38
C ALA A 341 -26.11 0.80 -31.93
N TRP A 342 -27.38 1.02 -31.58
CA TRP A 342 -27.83 1.10 -30.19
C TRP A 342 -28.15 -0.30 -29.69
N VAL A 343 -27.42 -0.77 -28.69
CA VAL A 343 -27.43 -2.17 -28.22
C VAL A 343 -27.89 -2.23 -26.76
N PRO A 344 -28.96 -2.98 -26.43
CA PRO A 344 -29.31 -3.31 -25.06
C PRO A 344 -28.15 -3.99 -24.31
N PRO A 345 -27.89 -3.67 -23.03
CA PRO A 345 -26.73 -4.19 -22.30
C PRO A 345 -26.65 -5.72 -22.30
N ASP A 346 -27.78 -6.40 -22.11
CA ASP A 346 -27.91 -7.86 -22.13
C ASP A 346 -27.47 -8.49 -23.48
N ARG A 347 -27.54 -7.75 -24.58
CA ARG A 347 -27.18 -8.22 -25.94
C ARG A 347 -25.78 -7.83 -26.42
N LEU A 348 -24.96 -7.17 -25.59
CA LEU A 348 -23.60 -6.74 -25.99
C LEU A 348 -22.70 -7.91 -26.48
N ASP A 349 -22.81 -9.11 -25.90
CA ASP A 349 -22.00 -10.27 -26.33
C ASP A 349 -22.28 -10.73 -27.77
N GLU A 350 -23.44 -10.37 -28.35
CA GLU A 350 -23.77 -10.71 -29.74
C GLU A 350 -22.93 -9.93 -30.76
N TYR A 351 -22.28 -8.85 -30.31
CA TYR A 351 -21.49 -7.96 -31.14
C TYR A 351 -20.00 -8.33 -31.00
N PRO A 352 -19.31 -8.72 -32.08
CA PRO A 352 -17.90 -9.08 -31.99
C PRO A 352 -17.02 -7.88 -31.59
N MET A 353 -16.61 -7.81 -30.33
CA MET A 353 -15.76 -6.74 -29.79
C MET A 353 -14.27 -7.17 -29.66
N PRO A 354 -13.33 -6.20 -29.67
CA PRO A 354 -11.92 -6.47 -29.39
C PRO A 354 -11.71 -7.14 -28.01
N PRO A 355 -10.59 -7.86 -27.80
CA PRO A 355 -10.33 -8.54 -26.53
C PRO A 355 -10.19 -7.62 -25.30
N ALA A 356 -9.92 -6.32 -25.52
CA ALA A 356 -9.81 -5.33 -24.45
C ALA A 356 -11.18 -4.89 -23.91
N ASP A 357 -12.21 -4.84 -24.76
CA ASP A 357 -13.54 -4.37 -24.42
C ASP A 357 -14.35 -5.42 -23.65
N ARG A 358 -14.18 -6.71 -23.99
CA ARG A 358 -14.95 -7.84 -23.43
C ARG A 358 -15.09 -7.88 -21.90
N PRO A 359 -14.07 -7.55 -21.08
CA PRO A 359 -14.20 -7.49 -19.62
C PRO A 359 -15.15 -6.39 -19.10
N LEU A 360 -15.50 -5.40 -19.93
CA LEU A 360 -16.36 -4.26 -19.56
C LEU A 360 -17.86 -4.59 -19.71
N LEU A 361 -18.22 -5.58 -20.54
CA LEU A 361 -19.60 -5.93 -20.87
C LEU A 361 -20.40 -6.41 -19.65
N PRO A 362 -19.87 -7.29 -18.77
CA PRO A 362 -20.59 -7.67 -17.53
C PRO A 362 -20.81 -6.47 -16.60
N LEU A 363 -19.82 -5.58 -16.48
CA LEU A 363 -19.93 -4.40 -15.62
C LEU A 363 -21.05 -3.47 -16.10
N LEU A 364 -21.14 -3.24 -17.42
CA LEU A 364 -22.19 -2.43 -18.03
C LEU A 364 -23.58 -3.06 -17.86
N ARG A 365 -23.69 -4.39 -17.93
CA ARG A 365 -24.95 -5.13 -17.69
C ARG A 365 -25.42 -5.11 -16.24
N ASP A 366 -24.49 -5.16 -15.30
CA ASP A 366 -24.83 -5.14 -13.87
C ASP A 366 -25.19 -3.71 -13.39
N PHE A 367 -24.85 -2.68 -14.17
CA PHE A 367 -25.03 -1.27 -13.81
C PHE A 367 -26.23 -0.57 -14.49
N LEU A 368 -26.67 -1.05 -15.66
CA LEU A 368 -27.74 -0.45 -16.48
C LEU A 368 -29.05 -1.23 -16.41
#